data_AF-A0A854F9T0-F1
#
_entry.id   AF-A0A854F9T0-F1
#
_cell.length_a   1.000
_cell.length_b   1.000
_cell.length_c   1.000
_cell.angle_alpha   90.00
_cell.angle_beta   90.00
_cell.angle_gamma   90.00
#
_symmetry.space_group_name_H-M   'P 1'
#
loop_
_entity.id
_entity.type
_entity.pdbx_description
1 polymer ?
#
loop_
_entity_poly.entity_id
_entity_poly.type
_entity_poly.pdbx_seq_one_letter_code
_entity_poly.pdbx_strand_id
1 'polypeptide(L)'
;MVIAGAAAGAPTFVRDEASLSRLVGAVQDLSRDAPLWISGARFELTKPLQGLARLYVIDEVMRPHYAIHVGTLLPNTVHVYGKAGTPCAEVDLGLQHGLERLRQITVDARQRPEVPAFRDIRNAVAEARLRAIALRTDSEAAEIEPPLPAPTAEDIRALVSREVRDYEELLQVAEEERNAALLDRDSALHDLEATSNENVELKRRLHSAQMRLGAAGFSDEPSTERMPPPATLADIAAWAVSLRPRVEFPDKTLRYASRVTHNEPALIFACLEQLSDSYWRSRWAKDETARREAREEWEDFLKSHRLRWSGVGVVAARHQSEYRGIVGGATYTMDMHIAGSNAHDPLRCFRIYCFADEPNQRVIVGHLPTHLTNGLT
;
A
#
# COMPACT_ATOMS: atom_id res chain seq x y z
N MET A 1 6.55 -0.47 -19.56
CA MET A 1 6.59 -1.02 -18.19
C MET A 1 5.17 -0.93 -17.66
N VAL A 2 4.49 -2.08 -17.56
CA VAL A 2 3.05 -2.17 -17.25
C VAL A 2 2.85 -1.77 -15.80
N ILE A 3 2.29 -0.59 -15.57
CA ILE A 3 1.89 -0.17 -14.22
C ILE A 3 0.62 -0.94 -13.88
N ALA A 4 0.76 -1.98 -13.06
CA ALA A 4 -0.33 -2.70 -12.44
C ALA A 4 -1.23 -1.70 -11.70
N GLY A 5 -2.37 -1.38 -12.32
CA GLY A 5 -3.35 -0.43 -11.81
C GLY A 5 -4.09 -1.01 -10.63
N ALA A 6 -4.22 -0.22 -9.56
CA ALA A 6 -5.22 -0.45 -8.52
C ALA A 6 -6.61 -0.64 -9.16
N ALA A 7 -7.44 -1.47 -8.52
CA ALA A 7 -8.81 -1.74 -8.97
C ALA A 7 -9.54 -0.43 -9.29
N ALA A 8 -10.21 -0.39 -10.45
CA ALA A 8 -11.03 0.75 -10.87
C ALA A 8 -12.03 1.09 -9.75
N GLY A 9 -11.75 2.14 -8.99
CA GLY A 9 -12.56 2.60 -7.86
C GLY A 9 -11.78 3.03 -6.61
N ALA A 10 -10.54 2.55 -6.39
CA ALA A 10 -9.74 2.98 -5.24
C ALA A 10 -8.93 4.25 -5.56
N PRO A 11 -9.04 5.34 -4.78
CA PRO A 11 -8.23 6.54 -5.00
C PRO A 11 -6.76 6.26 -4.70
N THR A 12 -5.88 6.73 -5.57
CA THR A 12 -4.43 6.75 -5.34
C THR A 12 -4.05 8.06 -4.66
N PHE A 13 -3.42 7.98 -3.48
CA PHE A 13 -3.03 9.17 -2.74
C PHE A 13 -1.63 9.66 -3.15
N VAL A 14 -1.50 10.96 -3.32
CA VAL A 14 -0.22 11.65 -3.60
C VAL A 14 0.21 12.38 -2.35
N ARG A 15 1.17 11.79 -1.63
CA ARG A 15 1.60 12.21 -0.28
C ARG A 15 3.08 12.62 -0.21
N ASP A 16 3.84 12.31 -1.24
CA ASP A 16 5.29 12.52 -1.31
C ASP A 16 5.73 12.80 -2.75
N GLU A 17 7.00 13.21 -2.93
CA GLU A 17 7.56 13.51 -4.25
C GLU A 17 7.60 12.27 -5.17
N ALA A 18 7.71 11.07 -4.64
CA ALA A 18 7.74 9.84 -5.43
C ALA A 18 6.35 9.50 -6.02
N SER A 19 5.28 9.66 -5.23
CA SER A 19 3.90 9.55 -5.69
C SER A 19 3.52 10.68 -6.63
N LEU A 20 4.04 11.90 -6.41
CA LEU A 20 3.87 13.01 -7.35
C LEU A 20 4.59 12.74 -8.68
N SER A 21 5.82 12.22 -8.65
CA SER A 21 6.56 11.86 -9.87
C SER A 21 5.84 10.77 -10.66
N ARG A 22 5.25 9.78 -9.97
CA ARG A 22 4.38 8.77 -10.59
C ARG A 22 3.13 9.38 -11.21
N LEU A 23 2.49 10.33 -10.54
CA LEU A 23 1.34 11.07 -11.09
C LEU A 23 1.73 11.84 -12.35
N VAL A 24 2.83 12.60 -12.32
CA VAL A 24 3.33 13.35 -13.48
C VAL A 24 3.65 12.40 -14.64
N GLY A 25 4.31 11.28 -14.37
CA GLY A 25 4.56 10.23 -15.36
C GLY A 25 3.25 9.66 -15.93
N ALA A 26 2.24 9.41 -15.09
CA ALA A 26 0.94 8.91 -15.53
C ALA A 26 0.17 9.93 -16.39
N VAL A 27 0.29 11.23 -16.10
CA VAL A 27 -0.29 12.32 -16.92
C VAL A 27 0.36 12.36 -18.31
N GLN A 28 1.67 12.11 -18.38
CA GLN A 28 2.46 12.12 -19.62
C GLN A 28 2.44 10.79 -20.39
N ASP A 29 1.84 9.73 -19.84
CA ASP A 29 1.78 8.42 -20.46
C ASP A 29 0.82 8.37 -21.65
N LEU A 30 1.37 8.24 -22.86
CA LEU A 30 0.62 8.10 -24.11
C LEU A 30 -0.09 6.75 -24.25
N SER A 31 0.33 5.73 -23.50
CA SER A 31 -0.19 4.37 -23.56
C SER A 31 -1.35 4.10 -22.58
N ARG A 32 -1.77 5.13 -21.84
CA ARG A 32 -2.83 5.00 -20.82
C ARG A 32 -4.20 4.75 -21.44
N ASP A 33 -4.91 3.77 -20.89
CA ASP A 33 -6.20 3.24 -21.35
C ASP A 33 -7.43 3.92 -20.73
N ALA A 34 -7.24 4.72 -19.68
CA ALA A 34 -8.30 5.41 -18.94
C ALA A 34 -7.92 6.88 -18.67
N PRO A 35 -8.90 7.80 -18.63
CA PRO A 35 -8.67 9.16 -18.13
C PRO A 35 -8.19 9.19 -16.67
N LEU A 36 -7.55 10.29 -16.27
CA LEU A 36 -7.19 10.55 -14.87
C LEU A 36 -8.07 11.65 -14.30
N TRP A 37 -8.49 11.46 -13.05
CA TRP A 37 -9.08 12.50 -12.21
C TRP A 37 -8.08 12.87 -11.13
N ILE A 38 -7.82 14.15 -10.95
CA ILE A 38 -6.94 14.66 -9.91
C ILE A 38 -7.72 15.65 -9.06
N SER A 39 -7.83 15.41 -7.76
CA SER A 39 -8.56 16.27 -6.84
C SER A 39 -7.81 16.51 -5.54
N GLY A 40 -8.05 17.66 -4.92
CA GLY A 40 -7.43 18.03 -3.63
C GLY A 40 -8.15 17.43 -2.43
N ALA A 41 -9.33 16.85 -2.62
CA ALA A 41 -10.12 16.21 -1.58
C ALA A 41 -10.71 14.90 -2.08
N ARG A 42 -10.94 13.96 -1.16
CA ARG A 42 -11.73 12.77 -1.47
C ARG A 42 -13.20 13.19 -1.59
N PHE A 43 -13.87 12.68 -2.62
CA PHE A 43 -15.32 12.80 -2.77
C PHE A 43 -15.91 11.42 -3.07
N GLU A 44 -17.14 11.20 -2.62
CA GLU A 44 -17.85 9.95 -2.88
C GLU A 44 -18.43 9.96 -4.28
N LEU A 45 -18.06 8.95 -5.05
CA LEU A 45 -18.55 8.73 -6.41
C LEU A 45 -19.63 7.67 -6.39
N THR A 46 -20.69 7.88 -7.16
CA THR A 46 -21.66 6.83 -7.45
C THR A 46 -20.97 5.68 -8.21
N LYS A 47 -21.43 4.43 -8.01
CA LYS A 47 -20.88 3.23 -8.70
C LYS A 47 -20.66 3.43 -10.22
N PRO A 48 -21.55 4.12 -10.98
CA PRO A 48 -21.34 4.36 -12.41
C PRO A 48 -20.13 5.23 -12.76
N LEU A 49 -19.67 6.10 -11.84
CA LEU A 49 -18.56 7.02 -12.08
C LEU A 49 -17.20 6.43 -11.67
N GLN A 50 -17.17 5.51 -10.71
CA GLN A 50 -15.95 4.89 -10.18
C GLN A 50 -15.14 4.12 -11.23
N GLY A 51 -15.80 3.61 -12.28
CA GLY A 51 -15.17 2.85 -13.37
C GLY A 51 -14.74 3.69 -14.58
N LEU A 52 -14.95 5.01 -14.57
CA LEU A 52 -14.70 5.85 -15.75
C LEU A 52 -13.27 6.38 -15.84
N ALA A 53 -12.59 6.57 -14.71
CA ALA A 53 -11.27 7.16 -14.64
C ALA A 53 -10.50 6.65 -13.42
N ARG A 54 -9.17 6.81 -13.45
CA ARG A 54 -8.33 6.56 -12.27
C ARG A 54 -8.27 7.84 -11.43
N LEU A 55 -8.68 7.77 -10.16
CA LEU A 55 -8.71 8.90 -9.25
C LEU A 55 -7.40 9.02 -8.47
N TYR A 56 -6.81 10.22 -8.50
CA TYR A 56 -5.70 10.64 -7.66
C TYR A 56 -6.18 11.73 -6.69
N VAL A 57 -5.83 11.57 -5.42
CA VAL A 57 -6.13 12.55 -4.37
C VAL A 57 -4.81 13.15 -3.88
N ILE A 58 -4.66 14.46 -4.03
CA ILE A 58 -3.44 15.18 -3.66
C ILE A 58 -3.60 15.73 -2.25
N ASP A 59 -2.74 15.24 -1.35
CA ASP A 59 -2.67 15.74 0.02
C ASP A 59 -2.26 17.22 0.02
N GLU A 60 -2.75 17.97 1.00
CA GLU A 60 -2.58 19.42 1.09
C GLU A 60 -1.11 19.87 0.98
N VAL A 61 -0.20 19.13 1.61
CA VAL A 61 1.25 19.36 1.59
C VAL A 61 1.84 19.28 0.18
N MET A 62 1.27 18.45 -0.70
CA MET A 62 1.78 18.22 -2.05
C MET A 62 1.14 19.12 -3.11
N ARG A 63 0.08 19.88 -2.79
CA ARG A 63 -0.60 20.77 -3.76
C ARG A 63 0.32 21.84 -4.36
N PRO A 64 1.21 22.51 -3.61
CA PRO A 64 2.15 23.48 -4.20
C PRO A 64 3.11 22.82 -5.19
N HIS A 65 3.59 21.61 -4.87
CA HIS A 65 4.49 20.86 -5.74
C HIS A 65 3.79 20.37 -7.01
N TYR A 66 2.53 19.94 -6.89
CA TYR A 66 1.70 19.63 -8.05
C TYR A 66 1.47 20.85 -8.96
N ALA A 67 1.21 22.02 -8.36
CA ALA A 67 0.95 23.24 -9.11
C ALA A 67 2.11 23.64 -10.03
N ILE A 68 3.35 23.39 -9.62
CA ILE A 68 4.55 23.63 -10.43
C ILE A 68 4.56 22.79 -11.72
N HIS A 69 4.05 21.56 -11.66
CA HIS A 69 4.19 20.59 -12.75
C HIS A 69 2.96 20.55 -13.66
N VAL A 70 1.76 20.68 -13.08
CA VAL A 70 0.52 20.35 -13.78
C VAL A 70 -0.58 21.40 -13.62
N GLY A 71 -0.30 22.49 -12.89
CA GLY A 71 -1.21 23.62 -12.69
C GLY A 71 -1.90 23.62 -11.32
N THR A 72 -2.39 24.79 -10.92
CA THR A 72 -3.01 25.01 -9.60
C THR A 72 -4.34 24.26 -9.48
N LEU A 73 -4.44 23.39 -8.48
CA LEU A 73 -5.68 22.68 -8.16
C LEU A 73 -6.51 23.48 -7.16
N LEU A 74 -7.63 24.07 -7.62
CA LEU A 74 -8.51 24.86 -6.77
C LEU A 74 -9.35 23.98 -5.82
N PRO A 75 -9.79 24.51 -4.67
CA PRO A 75 -10.72 23.81 -3.79
C PRO A 75 -11.99 23.41 -4.54
N ASN A 76 -12.46 22.18 -4.35
CA ASN A 76 -13.64 21.59 -5.01
C ASN A 76 -13.53 21.39 -6.53
N THR A 77 -12.34 21.54 -7.11
CA THR A 77 -12.12 21.23 -8.53
C THR A 77 -11.52 19.85 -8.74
N VAL A 78 -11.78 19.30 -9.92
CA VAL A 78 -11.17 18.08 -10.45
C VAL A 78 -10.50 18.43 -11.77
N HIS A 79 -9.20 18.16 -11.86
CA HIS A 79 -8.51 18.19 -13.13
C HIS A 79 -8.72 16.85 -13.84
N VAL A 80 -9.15 16.90 -15.09
CA VAL A 80 -9.40 15.74 -15.94
C VAL A 80 -8.35 15.70 -17.05
N TYR A 81 -7.55 14.64 -17.07
CA TYR A 81 -6.56 14.40 -18.11
C TYR A 81 -7.04 13.28 -19.03
N GLY A 82 -7.18 13.61 -20.31
CA GLY A 82 -7.34 12.66 -21.42
C GLY A 82 -5.99 12.14 -21.90
N LYS A 83 -5.84 11.89 -23.21
CA LYS A 83 -4.56 11.43 -23.79
C LYS A 83 -3.41 12.39 -23.48
N ALA A 84 -2.21 11.89 -23.21
CA ALA A 84 -1.05 12.76 -23.01
C ALA A 84 -0.88 13.74 -24.19
N GLY A 85 -0.64 15.02 -23.88
CA GLY A 85 -0.61 16.12 -24.85
C GLY A 85 -1.95 16.84 -25.08
N THR A 86 -3.07 16.32 -24.57
CA THR A 86 -4.35 17.05 -24.55
C THR A 86 -4.37 18.07 -23.41
N PRO A 87 -4.99 19.26 -23.60
CA PRO A 87 -5.12 20.23 -22.54
C PRO A 87 -5.95 19.66 -21.39
N CYS A 88 -5.53 19.97 -20.16
CA CYS A 88 -6.27 19.62 -18.95
C CYS A 88 -7.63 20.33 -18.94
N ALA A 89 -8.70 19.59 -18.64
CA ALA A 89 -10.00 20.18 -18.37
C ALA A 89 -10.18 20.33 -16.85
N GLU A 90 -10.64 21.48 -16.40
CA GLU A 90 -10.96 21.75 -15.00
C GLU A 90 -12.48 21.70 -14.79
N VAL A 91 -12.91 20.95 -13.78
CA VAL A 91 -14.33 20.80 -13.44
C VAL A 91 -14.56 21.16 -11.98
N ASP A 92 -15.33 22.21 -11.74
CA ASP A 92 -15.79 22.59 -10.40
C ASP A 92 -17.01 21.75 -10.00
N LEU A 93 -16.86 20.98 -8.92
CA LEU A 93 -17.91 20.12 -8.36
C LEU A 93 -18.94 20.91 -7.54
N GLY A 94 -18.63 22.15 -7.14
CA GLY A 94 -19.53 23.03 -6.39
C GLY A 94 -20.59 23.70 -7.26
N LEU A 95 -20.45 23.67 -8.59
CA LEU A 95 -21.43 24.22 -9.52
C LEU A 95 -22.64 23.31 -9.72
N GLN A 96 -23.79 23.91 -10.05
CA GLN A 96 -24.98 23.18 -10.47
C GLN A 96 -24.61 22.30 -11.69
N HIS A 97 -24.86 20.99 -11.59
CA HIS A 97 -24.49 19.97 -12.59
C HIS A 97 -22.97 19.64 -12.71
N GLY A 98 -22.13 20.01 -11.74
CA GLY A 98 -20.69 19.71 -11.77
C GLY A 98 -20.35 18.23 -11.95
N LEU A 99 -21.11 17.32 -11.31
CA LEU A 99 -20.93 15.86 -11.47
C LEU A 99 -21.30 15.35 -12.87
N GLU A 100 -22.35 15.88 -13.49
CA GLU A 100 -22.74 15.50 -14.85
C GLU A 100 -21.72 16.01 -15.87
N ARG A 101 -21.19 17.22 -15.63
CA ARG A 101 -20.10 17.79 -16.44
C ARG A 101 -18.82 16.96 -16.33
N LEU A 102 -18.45 16.51 -15.11
CA LEU A 102 -17.33 15.61 -14.90
C LEU A 102 -17.52 14.30 -15.69
N ARG A 103 -18.71 13.71 -15.60
CA ARG A 103 -19.06 12.49 -16.34
C ARG A 103 -18.89 12.68 -17.85
N GLN A 104 -19.48 13.73 -18.41
CA GLN A 104 -19.45 13.99 -19.86
C GLN A 104 -18.00 14.17 -20.36
N ILE A 105 -17.22 15.05 -19.72
CA ILE A 105 -15.82 15.30 -20.09
C ILE A 105 -14.99 14.01 -20.00
N THR A 106 -15.26 13.15 -19.02
CA THR A 106 -14.53 11.90 -18.85
C THR A 106 -14.88 10.87 -19.92
N VAL A 107 -16.15 10.80 -20.32
CA VAL A 107 -16.58 9.94 -21.43
C VAL A 107 -15.94 10.39 -22.73
N ASP A 108 -15.89 11.69 -22.99
CA ASP A 108 -15.28 12.26 -24.19
C ASP A 108 -13.75 12.08 -24.20
N ALA A 109 -13.11 12.14 -23.03
CA ALA A 109 -11.67 11.92 -22.87
C ALA A 109 -11.26 10.43 -22.93
N ARG A 110 -12.23 9.50 -22.84
CA ARG A 110 -11.95 8.06 -22.80
C ARG A 110 -11.55 7.57 -24.18
N GLN A 111 -10.31 7.11 -24.30
CA GLN A 111 -9.86 6.41 -25.49
C GLN A 111 -10.59 5.07 -25.56
N ARG A 112 -11.55 4.93 -26.48
CA ARG A 112 -11.96 3.60 -26.90
C ARG A 112 -10.78 3.00 -27.66
N PRO A 113 -10.43 1.72 -27.47
CA PRO A 113 -9.55 1.05 -28.43
C PRO A 113 -10.13 1.32 -29.82
N GLU A 114 -9.26 1.66 -30.79
CA GLU A 114 -9.69 1.77 -32.19
C GLU A 114 -10.17 0.39 -32.62
N VAL A 115 -11.45 0.10 -32.38
CA VAL A 115 -12.15 -1.00 -33.01
C VAL A 115 -12.35 -0.53 -34.43
N PRO A 116 -11.71 -1.16 -35.43
CA PRO A 116 -11.87 -0.76 -36.82
C PRO A 116 -13.36 -0.71 -37.15
N ALA A 117 -13.81 0.33 -37.85
CA ALA A 117 -15.21 0.39 -38.23
C ALA A 117 -15.53 -0.85 -39.07
N PHE A 118 -16.74 -1.39 -38.96
CA PHE A 118 -17.17 -2.53 -39.76
C PHE A 118 -16.88 -2.36 -41.26
N ARG A 119 -16.94 -1.11 -41.76
CA ARG A 119 -16.56 -0.74 -43.13
C ARG A 119 -15.09 -1.04 -43.45
N ASP A 120 -14.18 -0.76 -42.52
CA ASP A 120 -12.74 -0.93 -42.71
C ASP A 120 -12.36 -2.41 -42.68
N ILE A 121 -13.00 -3.20 -41.80
CA ILE A 121 -12.89 -4.67 -41.79
C ILE A 121 -13.41 -5.24 -43.12
N ARG A 122 -14.59 -4.80 -43.58
CA ARG A 122 -15.19 -5.25 -44.84
C ARG A 122 -14.30 -4.93 -46.05
N ASN A 123 -13.71 -3.73 -46.08
CA ASN A 123 -12.82 -3.32 -47.17
C ASN A 123 -11.51 -4.10 -47.16
N ALA A 124 -10.92 -4.35 -45.97
CA ALA A 124 -9.73 -5.17 -45.83
C ALA A 124 -9.95 -6.63 -46.28
N VAL A 125 -11.10 -7.22 -45.94
CA VAL A 125 -11.49 -8.55 -46.41
C VAL A 125 -11.70 -8.59 -47.92
N ALA A 126 -12.33 -7.56 -48.50
CA ALA A 126 -12.52 -7.44 -49.95
C ALA A 126 -11.18 -7.32 -50.70
N GLU A 127 -10.25 -6.49 -50.20
CA GLU A 127 -8.91 -6.36 -50.77
C GLU A 127 -8.09 -7.63 -50.64
N ALA A 128 -8.16 -8.34 -49.50
CA ALA A 128 -7.46 -9.61 -49.31
C ALA A 128 -7.97 -10.68 -50.28
N ARG A 129 -9.28 -10.70 -50.56
CA ARG A 129 -9.89 -11.59 -51.56
C ARG A 129 -9.44 -11.24 -52.98
N LEU A 130 -9.42 -9.96 -53.34
CA LEU A 130 -8.94 -9.51 -54.65
C LEU A 130 -7.45 -9.84 -54.86
N ARG A 131 -6.61 -9.66 -53.82
CA ARG A 131 -5.20 -10.07 -53.85
C ARG A 131 -5.03 -11.57 -53.99
N ALA A 132 -5.85 -12.39 -53.32
CA ALA A 132 -5.80 -13.85 -53.45
C ALA A 132 -6.22 -14.33 -54.86
N ILE A 133 -7.14 -13.62 -55.52
CA ILE A 133 -7.54 -13.88 -56.91
C ILE A 133 -6.41 -13.47 -57.87
N ALA A 134 -5.79 -12.31 -57.66
CA ALA A 134 -4.65 -11.84 -58.46
C ALA A 134 -3.43 -12.76 -58.34
N LEU A 135 -3.10 -13.25 -57.14
CA LEU A 135 -2.01 -14.22 -56.95
C LEU A 135 -2.30 -15.59 -57.59
N ARG A 136 -3.57 -15.95 -57.77
CA ARG A 136 -3.97 -17.18 -58.48
C ARG A 136 -3.86 -17.07 -59.99
N THR A 137 -3.81 -15.85 -60.54
CA THR A 137 -3.76 -15.60 -61.98
C THR A 137 -2.34 -15.72 -62.56
N ASP A 138 -1.30 -15.68 -61.72
CA ASP A 138 0.11 -15.81 -62.11
C ASP A 138 0.61 -17.28 -62.18
N SER A 139 -0.22 -18.26 -61.80
CA SER A 139 0.06 -19.69 -61.98
C SER A 139 -0.56 -20.16 -63.28
N GLU A 140 0.29 -20.41 -64.29
CA GLU A 140 -0.12 -20.95 -65.60
C GLU A 140 -1.02 -22.19 -65.45
N ALA A 141 -2.13 -22.18 -66.19
CA ALA A 141 -3.24 -23.15 -66.19
C ALA A 141 -4.34 -22.92 -65.12
N ALA A 142 -5.20 -21.93 -65.37
CA ALA A 142 -6.57 -21.96 -64.85
C ALA A 142 -7.53 -21.64 -65.99
N GLU A 143 -8.43 -22.57 -66.28
CA GLU A 143 -9.62 -22.35 -67.10
C GLU A 143 -10.27 -21.02 -66.70
N ILE A 144 -10.83 -20.32 -67.68
CA ILE A 144 -11.61 -19.09 -67.45
C ILE A 144 -12.88 -19.51 -66.71
N GLU A 145 -12.78 -19.71 -65.40
CA GLU A 145 -13.91 -19.75 -64.50
C GLU A 145 -14.52 -18.35 -64.53
N PRO A 146 -15.83 -18.20 -64.79
CA PRO A 146 -16.46 -16.89 -64.82
C PRO A 146 -16.23 -16.19 -63.48
N PRO A 147 -16.04 -14.86 -63.47
CA PRO A 147 -15.85 -14.13 -62.22
C PRO A 147 -17.01 -14.46 -61.29
N LEU A 148 -16.69 -15.01 -60.11
CA LEU A 148 -17.66 -15.37 -59.09
C LEU A 148 -18.68 -14.21 -58.95
N PRO A 149 -19.99 -14.48 -59.08
CA PRO A 149 -20.99 -13.42 -59.07
C PRO A 149 -20.84 -12.60 -57.79
N ALA A 150 -20.94 -11.27 -57.93
CA ALA A 150 -20.90 -10.37 -56.79
C ALA A 150 -21.94 -10.84 -55.75
N PRO A 151 -21.56 -10.95 -54.47
CA PRO A 151 -22.46 -11.47 -53.45
C PRO A 151 -23.75 -10.67 -53.46
N THR A 152 -24.85 -11.39 -53.60
CA THR A 152 -26.17 -10.79 -53.64
C THR A 152 -26.51 -10.18 -52.28
N ALA A 153 -27.52 -9.31 -52.22
CA ALA A 153 -28.01 -8.80 -50.95
C ALA A 153 -28.48 -9.94 -50.00
N GLU A 154 -28.83 -11.09 -50.55
CA GLU A 154 -29.25 -12.28 -49.81
C GLU A 154 -28.06 -13.02 -49.21
N ASP A 155 -26.95 -13.14 -49.94
CA ASP A 155 -25.68 -13.70 -49.44
C ASP A 155 -25.11 -12.87 -48.30
N ILE A 156 -25.18 -11.54 -48.39
CA ILE A 156 -24.73 -10.62 -47.35
C ILE A 156 -25.62 -10.75 -46.10
N ARG A 157 -26.94 -10.85 -46.26
CA ARG A 157 -27.86 -11.08 -45.14
C ARG A 157 -27.58 -12.41 -44.46
N ALA A 158 -27.37 -13.48 -45.22
CA ALA A 158 -27.04 -14.81 -44.68
C ALA A 158 -25.71 -14.81 -43.91
N LEU A 159 -24.70 -14.10 -44.41
CA LEU A 159 -23.42 -13.94 -43.72
C LEU A 159 -23.58 -13.18 -42.40
N VAL A 160 -24.27 -12.04 -42.40
CA VAL A 160 -24.52 -11.25 -41.18
C VAL A 160 -25.32 -12.05 -40.17
N SER A 161 -26.35 -12.79 -40.60
CA SER A 161 -27.14 -13.66 -39.72
C SER A 161 -26.35 -14.84 -39.16
N ARG A 162 -25.26 -15.26 -39.82
CA ARG A 162 -24.34 -16.25 -39.29
C ARG A 162 -23.38 -15.61 -38.28
N GLU A 163 -22.77 -14.49 -38.62
CA GLU A 163 -21.87 -13.78 -37.70
C GLU A 163 -22.59 -13.34 -36.41
N VAL A 164 -23.83 -12.87 -36.50
CA VAL A 164 -24.65 -12.52 -35.32
C VAL A 164 -24.83 -13.75 -34.42
N ARG A 165 -25.11 -14.93 -34.98
CA ARG A 165 -25.21 -16.17 -34.21
C ARG A 165 -23.90 -16.57 -33.57
N ASP A 166 -22.80 -16.51 -34.33
CA ASP A 166 -21.47 -16.83 -33.81
C ASP A 166 -21.08 -15.89 -32.64
N TYR A 167 -21.44 -14.60 -32.72
CA TYR A 167 -21.24 -13.63 -31.63
C TYR A 167 -22.16 -13.86 -30.44
N GLU A 168 -23.42 -14.25 -30.66
CA GLU A 168 -24.35 -14.61 -29.60
C GLU A 168 -23.85 -15.84 -28.82
N GLU A 169 -23.32 -16.85 -29.52
CA GLU A 169 -22.70 -18.04 -28.91
C GLU A 169 -21.45 -17.66 -28.09
N LEU A 170 -20.57 -16.82 -28.64
CA LEU A 170 -19.38 -16.34 -27.90
C LEU A 170 -19.74 -15.51 -26.67
N LEU A 171 -20.78 -14.67 -26.78
CA LEU A 171 -21.27 -13.88 -25.65
C LEU A 171 -21.81 -14.80 -24.56
N GLN A 172 -22.56 -15.83 -24.93
CA GLN A 172 -23.07 -16.82 -23.99
C GLN A 172 -21.94 -17.54 -23.25
N VAL A 173 -20.91 -18.01 -23.97
CA VAL A 173 -19.73 -18.65 -23.34
C VAL A 173 -19.02 -17.69 -22.39
N ALA A 174 -18.83 -16.43 -22.79
CA ALA A 174 -18.20 -15.43 -21.93
C ALA A 174 -19.04 -15.11 -20.67
N GLU A 175 -20.37 -15.09 -20.79
CA GLU A 175 -21.28 -14.93 -19.66
C GLU A 175 -21.22 -16.12 -18.70
N GLU A 176 -21.15 -17.34 -19.22
CA GLU A 176 -20.98 -18.57 -18.44
C GLU A 176 -19.64 -18.58 -17.69
N GLU A 177 -18.54 -18.25 -18.36
CA GLU A 177 -17.21 -18.14 -17.73
C GLU A 177 -17.18 -17.06 -16.64
N ARG A 178 -17.79 -15.89 -16.91
CA ARG A 178 -17.89 -14.83 -15.91
C ARG A 178 -18.70 -15.28 -14.70
N ASN A 179 -19.82 -15.97 -14.91
CA ASN A 179 -20.65 -16.46 -13.82
C ASN A 179 -19.92 -17.53 -12.99
N ALA A 180 -19.17 -18.42 -13.62
CA ALA A 180 -18.30 -19.38 -12.92
C ALA A 180 -17.23 -18.67 -12.09
N ALA A 181 -16.55 -17.67 -12.65
CA ALA A 181 -15.53 -16.89 -11.93
C ALA A 181 -16.11 -16.11 -10.73
N LEU A 182 -17.36 -15.62 -10.84
CA LEU A 182 -18.05 -14.98 -9.73
C LEU A 182 -18.35 -15.98 -8.60
N LEU A 183 -18.80 -17.19 -8.94
CA LEU A 183 -19.05 -18.26 -7.97
C LEU A 183 -17.75 -18.68 -7.25
N ASP A 184 -16.66 -18.86 -7.99
CA ASP A 184 -15.35 -19.22 -7.42
C ASP A 184 -14.85 -18.13 -6.46
N ARG A 185 -14.98 -16.86 -6.86
CA ARG A 185 -14.64 -15.72 -6.00
C ARG A 185 -15.46 -15.72 -4.71
N ASP A 186 -16.77 -15.92 -4.82
CA ASP A 186 -17.67 -15.88 -3.67
C ASP A 186 -17.39 -17.06 -2.72
N SER A 187 -17.06 -18.24 -3.25
CA SER A 187 -16.57 -19.38 -2.46
C SER A 187 -15.26 -19.05 -1.73
N ALA A 188 -14.28 -18.48 -2.44
CA ALA A 188 -13.00 -18.12 -1.84
C ALA A 188 -13.13 -17.04 -0.74
N LEU A 189 -14.05 -16.09 -0.91
CA LEU A 189 -14.36 -15.10 0.12
C LEU A 189 -14.98 -15.75 1.36
N HIS A 190 -15.88 -16.71 1.18
CA HIS A 190 -16.48 -17.46 2.28
C HIS A 190 -15.45 -18.30 3.04
N ASP A 191 -14.54 -18.97 2.33
CA ASP A 191 -13.45 -19.74 2.96
C ASP A 191 -12.47 -18.85 3.73
N LEU A 192 -12.18 -17.66 3.19
CA LEU A 192 -11.36 -16.66 3.88
C LEU A 192 -12.04 -16.16 5.16
N GLU A 193 -13.34 -15.91 5.12
CA GLU A 193 -14.13 -15.51 6.29
C GLU A 193 -14.15 -16.61 7.36
N ALA A 194 -14.38 -17.87 6.95
CA ALA A 194 -14.31 -19.02 7.84
C ALA A 194 -12.94 -19.15 8.53
N THR A 195 -11.86 -19.05 7.75
CA THR A 195 -10.47 -19.12 8.27
C THR A 195 -10.14 -17.94 9.19
N SER A 196 -10.65 -16.75 8.89
CA SER A 196 -10.50 -15.56 9.74
C SER A 196 -11.20 -15.75 11.08
N ASN A 197 -12.43 -16.25 11.05
CA ASN A 197 -13.22 -16.55 12.24
C ASN A 197 -12.57 -17.64 13.11
N GLU A 198 -12.03 -18.69 12.49
CA GLU A 198 -11.24 -19.72 13.19
C GLU A 198 -10.00 -19.13 13.86
N ASN A 199 -9.28 -18.24 13.18
CA ASN A 199 -8.12 -17.56 13.78
C ASN A 199 -8.50 -16.70 14.98
N VAL A 200 -9.62 -15.97 14.90
CA VAL A 200 -10.13 -15.17 16.03
C VAL A 200 -10.48 -16.09 17.21
N GLU A 201 -11.15 -17.21 16.95
CA GLU A 201 -11.51 -18.18 17.99
C GLU A 201 -10.28 -18.85 18.60
N LEU A 202 -9.28 -19.23 17.79
CA LEU A 202 -8.02 -19.78 18.28
C LEU A 202 -7.26 -18.77 19.14
N LYS A 203 -7.20 -17.49 18.72
CA LYS A 203 -6.64 -16.41 19.54
C LYS A 203 -7.39 -16.24 20.86
N ARG A 204 -8.72 -16.28 20.83
CA ARG A 204 -9.55 -16.21 22.04
C ARG A 204 -9.31 -17.41 22.96
N ARG A 205 -9.19 -18.62 22.41
CA ARG A 205 -8.87 -19.83 23.16
C ARG A 205 -7.47 -19.76 23.77
N LEU A 206 -6.48 -19.33 23.00
CA LEU A 206 -5.11 -19.12 23.46
C LEU A 206 -5.08 -18.09 24.58
N HIS A 207 -5.77 -16.96 24.42
CA HIS A 207 -5.92 -15.96 25.47
C HIS A 207 -6.62 -16.54 26.72
N SER A 208 -7.71 -17.30 26.54
CA SER A 208 -8.41 -17.95 27.67
C SER A 208 -7.55 -19.01 28.37
N ALA A 209 -6.72 -19.72 27.62
CA ALA A 209 -5.80 -20.72 28.13
C ALA A 209 -4.65 -20.05 28.89
N GLN A 210 -4.12 -18.94 28.35
CA GLN A 210 -3.16 -18.08 29.05
C GLN A 210 -3.75 -17.54 30.36
N MET A 211 -4.99 -17.05 30.35
CA MET A 211 -5.68 -16.57 31.55
C MET A 211 -5.94 -17.70 32.56
N ARG A 212 -6.28 -18.91 32.10
CA ARG A 212 -6.45 -20.09 32.98
C ARG A 212 -5.12 -20.59 33.56
N LEU A 213 -4.04 -20.53 32.78
CA LEU A 213 -2.69 -20.82 33.24
C LEU A 213 -2.22 -19.76 34.24
N GLY A 214 -2.55 -18.48 34.04
CA GLY A 214 -2.32 -17.42 35.02
C GLY A 214 -3.15 -17.60 36.30
N ALA A 215 -4.43 -17.99 36.17
CA ALA A 215 -5.34 -18.21 37.30
C ALA A 215 -5.00 -19.43 38.16
N ALA A 216 -4.18 -20.37 37.66
CA ALA A 216 -3.80 -21.59 38.38
C ALA A 216 -2.60 -21.42 39.34
N GLY A 217 -2.14 -20.19 39.60
CA GLY A 217 -1.16 -19.92 40.67
C GLY A 217 0.11 -19.20 40.26
N PHE A 218 0.04 -18.29 39.28
CA PHE A 218 1.08 -17.28 39.09
C PHE A 218 0.48 -15.91 39.36
N SER A 219 1.01 -15.22 40.38
CA SER A 219 0.77 -13.79 40.57
C SER A 219 1.01 -13.07 39.24
N ASP A 220 0.09 -12.20 38.84
CA ASP A 220 -0.01 -11.51 37.54
C ASP A 220 1.12 -10.46 37.30
N GLU A 221 2.26 -10.62 37.95
CA GLU A 221 3.52 -9.98 37.55
C GLU A 221 4.51 -11.08 37.15
N PRO A 222 5.05 -11.06 35.92
CA PRO A 222 6.18 -11.91 35.57
C PRO A 222 7.29 -11.69 36.61
N SER A 223 7.89 -12.76 37.15
CA SER A 223 8.92 -12.69 38.19
C SER A 223 9.92 -11.57 37.89
N THR A 224 10.01 -10.62 38.82
CA THR A 224 10.85 -9.42 38.75
C THR A 224 12.32 -9.68 39.05
N GLU A 225 12.75 -10.95 39.05
CA GLU A 225 14.13 -11.33 39.30
C GLU A 225 14.98 -10.97 38.07
N ARG A 226 15.36 -9.69 38.01
CA ARG A 226 16.16 -9.13 36.93
C ARG A 226 17.58 -9.64 37.07
N MET A 227 18.13 -10.13 35.98
CA MET A 227 19.57 -10.30 35.89
C MET A 227 20.23 -8.92 36.05
N PRO A 228 21.32 -8.80 36.83
CA PRO A 228 22.04 -7.54 36.92
C PRO A 228 22.53 -7.13 35.53
N PRO A 229 22.43 -5.84 35.15
CA PRO A 229 22.90 -5.40 33.84
C PRO A 229 24.41 -5.64 33.70
N PRO A 230 24.86 -6.18 32.57
CA PRO A 230 26.28 -6.41 32.35
C PRO A 230 27.03 -5.07 32.22
N ALA A 231 28.35 -5.09 32.43
CA ALA A 231 29.17 -3.88 32.35
C ALA A 231 29.29 -3.33 30.92
N THR A 232 29.07 -4.16 29.90
CA THR A 232 29.17 -3.79 28.48
C THR A 232 28.03 -4.38 27.67
N LEU A 233 27.84 -3.90 26.44
CA LEU A 233 26.80 -4.42 25.54
C LEU A 233 27.09 -5.82 25.01
N ALA A 234 28.29 -6.38 25.18
CA ALA A 234 28.66 -7.68 24.64
C ALA A 234 27.66 -8.80 25.04
N ASP A 235 27.17 -8.74 26.29
CA ASP A 235 26.27 -9.74 26.87
C ASP A 235 24.80 -9.31 26.86
N ILE A 236 24.44 -8.27 26.10
CA ILE A 236 23.06 -7.74 26.05
C ILE A 236 22.05 -8.80 25.64
N ALA A 237 22.42 -9.74 24.77
CA ALA A 237 21.50 -10.77 24.29
C ALA A 237 21.05 -11.73 25.39
N ALA A 238 21.97 -12.13 26.29
CA ALA A 238 21.66 -12.98 27.42
C ALA A 238 20.84 -12.22 28.47
N TRP A 239 21.22 -10.98 28.75
CA TRP A 239 20.53 -10.12 29.71
C TRP A 239 19.11 -9.73 29.25
N ALA A 240 18.89 -9.45 27.97
CA ALA A 240 17.61 -9.01 27.42
C ALA A 240 16.46 -10.02 27.65
N VAL A 241 16.77 -11.29 27.93
CA VAL A 241 15.78 -12.30 28.32
C VAL A 241 15.04 -11.89 29.60
N SER A 242 15.71 -11.21 30.54
CA SER A 242 15.09 -10.77 31.80
C SER A 242 14.12 -9.60 31.65
N LEU A 243 14.05 -8.97 30.47
CA LEU A 243 13.07 -7.92 30.16
C LEU A 243 11.79 -8.47 29.52
N ARG A 244 11.79 -9.76 29.13
CA ARG A 244 10.60 -10.42 28.61
C ARG A 244 9.61 -10.68 29.75
N PRO A 245 8.29 -10.67 29.49
CA PRO A 245 7.64 -10.47 28.20
C PRO A 245 7.42 -8.99 27.81
N ARG A 246 7.79 -8.04 28.68
CA ARG A 246 7.43 -6.61 28.55
C ARG A 246 8.23 -5.90 27.46
N VAL A 247 9.48 -6.28 27.24
CA VAL A 247 10.33 -5.80 26.14
C VAL A 247 10.86 -6.96 25.32
N GLU A 248 10.79 -6.82 24.00
CA GLU A 248 11.28 -7.81 23.05
C GLU A 248 12.19 -7.17 22.00
N PHE A 249 13.14 -7.96 21.50
CA PHE A 249 14.17 -7.51 20.57
C PHE A 249 14.23 -8.49 19.39
N PRO A 250 14.26 -8.01 18.15
CA PRO A 250 14.70 -8.83 17.02
C PRO A 250 16.15 -9.30 17.23
N ASP A 251 16.48 -10.53 16.84
CA ASP A 251 17.86 -11.05 17.01
C ASP A 251 18.92 -10.19 16.31
N LYS A 252 18.57 -9.59 15.17
CA LYS A 252 19.47 -8.67 14.45
C LYS A 252 19.89 -7.47 15.31
N THR A 253 18.96 -6.99 16.14
CA THR A 253 19.14 -5.82 17.00
C THR A 253 20.13 -6.14 18.11
N LEU A 254 19.96 -7.29 18.77
CA LEU A 254 20.88 -7.75 19.81
C LEU A 254 22.28 -8.04 19.25
N ARG A 255 22.37 -8.68 18.07
CA ARG A 255 23.66 -8.95 17.40
C ARG A 255 24.40 -7.68 16.99
N TYR A 256 23.68 -6.63 16.61
CA TYR A 256 24.27 -5.34 16.30
C TYR A 256 24.76 -4.66 17.58
N ALA A 257 23.89 -4.54 18.58
CA ALA A 257 24.18 -3.85 19.84
C ALA A 257 25.39 -4.46 20.56
N SER A 258 25.56 -5.80 20.54
CA SER A 258 26.68 -6.47 21.20
C SER A 258 28.07 -6.14 20.62
N ARG A 259 28.12 -5.58 19.40
CA ARG A 259 29.37 -5.19 18.74
C ARG A 259 29.70 -3.71 18.93
N VAL A 260 28.80 -2.93 19.49
CA VAL A 260 28.99 -1.49 19.68
C VAL A 260 29.68 -1.23 21.01
N THR A 261 30.74 -0.42 20.98
CA THR A 261 31.32 0.17 22.19
C THR A 261 30.67 1.53 22.43
N HIS A 262 30.12 1.74 23.63
CA HIS A 262 29.55 3.02 24.04
C HIS A 262 30.19 3.45 25.36
N ASN A 263 30.37 4.75 25.58
CA ASN A 263 31.01 5.26 26.80
C ASN A 263 30.13 5.08 28.05
N GLU A 264 28.81 5.00 27.87
CA GLU A 264 27.84 4.87 28.95
C GLU A 264 26.91 3.66 28.72
N PRO A 265 27.41 2.42 28.83
CA PRO A 265 26.59 1.22 28.67
C PRO A 265 25.54 1.10 29.80
N ALA A 266 25.88 1.54 31.01
CA ALA A 266 24.95 1.55 32.15
C ALA A 266 23.69 2.37 31.88
N LEU A 267 23.81 3.52 31.20
CA LEU A 267 22.65 4.34 30.82
C LEU A 267 21.74 3.63 29.82
N ILE A 268 22.32 2.88 28.87
CA ILE A 268 21.57 2.08 27.90
C ILE A 268 20.73 1.03 28.64
N PHE A 269 21.34 0.27 29.55
CA PHE A 269 20.64 -0.73 30.33
C PHE A 269 19.53 -0.12 31.20
N ALA A 270 19.81 0.98 31.90
CA ALA A 270 18.81 1.70 32.68
C ALA A 270 17.61 2.14 31.83
N CYS A 271 17.84 2.62 30.60
CA CYS A 271 16.76 2.98 29.69
C CYS A 271 15.91 1.76 29.28
N LEU A 272 16.53 0.62 29.00
CA LEU A 272 15.81 -0.61 28.65
C LEU A 272 15.00 -1.16 29.83
N GLU A 273 15.52 -1.04 31.05
CA GLU A 273 14.80 -1.38 32.27
C GLU A 273 13.59 -0.46 32.49
N GLN A 274 13.75 0.84 32.30
CA GLN A 274 12.66 1.80 32.44
C GLN A 274 11.61 1.65 31.33
N LEU A 275 12.03 1.25 30.12
CA LEU A 275 11.10 0.84 29.06
C LEU A 275 10.25 -0.39 29.49
N SER A 276 10.89 -1.36 30.14
CA SER A 276 10.23 -2.56 30.65
C SER A 276 9.39 -2.32 31.90
N ASP A 277 9.52 -1.15 32.55
CA ASP A 277 8.92 -0.86 33.84
C ASP A 277 8.01 0.35 33.79
N SER A 278 8.51 1.55 34.10
CA SER A 278 7.71 2.78 34.19
C SER A 278 6.98 3.09 32.88
N TYR A 279 7.66 2.99 31.73
CA TYR A 279 7.01 3.20 30.43
C TYR A 279 5.92 2.15 30.16
N TRP A 280 6.22 0.86 30.35
CA TRP A 280 5.25 -0.23 30.16
C TRP A 280 4.03 -0.05 31.06
N ARG A 281 4.25 0.20 32.36
CA ARG A 281 3.18 0.43 33.35
C ARG A 281 2.35 1.64 33.00
N SER A 282 2.96 2.74 32.54
CA SER A 282 2.24 3.96 32.13
C SER A 282 1.22 3.72 31.02
N ARG A 283 1.41 2.65 30.24
CA ARG A 283 0.61 2.30 29.08
C ARG A 283 -0.41 1.21 29.34
N TRP A 284 -0.03 0.16 30.07
CA TRP A 284 -0.84 -1.06 30.20
C TRP A 284 -1.21 -1.45 31.63
N ALA A 285 -0.83 -0.69 32.67
CA ALA A 285 -1.32 -0.95 34.01
C ALA A 285 -2.87 -0.81 34.06
N LYS A 286 -3.52 -1.75 34.76
CA LYS A 286 -4.99 -1.83 34.84
C LYS A 286 -5.59 -0.65 35.58
N ASP A 287 -4.87 -0.11 36.56
CA ASP A 287 -5.28 1.03 37.38
C ASP A 287 -4.81 2.37 36.80
N GLU A 288 -5.70 3.38 36.79
CA GLU A 288 -5.40 4.71 36.24
C GLU A 288 -4.39 5.48 37.10
N THR A 289 -4.43 5.32 38.43
CA THR A 289 -3.48 5.99 39.33
C THR A 289 -2.08 5.44 39.11
N ALA A 290 -1.94 4.11 39.06
CA ALA A 290 -0.69 3.43 38.72
C ALA A 290 -0.16 3.84 37.33
N ARG A 291 -1.04 4.05 36.34
CA ARG A 291 -0.64 4.55 35.02
C ARG A 291 -0.08 5.98 35.08
N ARG A 292 -0.69 6.85 35.87
CA ARG A 292 -0.23 8.24 36.03
C ARG A 292 1.11 8.29 36.76
N GLU A 293 1.25 7.59 37.87
CA GLU A 293 2.50 7.52 38.64
C GLU A 293 3.66 6.97 37.78
N ALA A 294 3.42 5.88 37.06
CA ALA A 294 4.42 5.30 36.16
C ALA A 294 4.81 6.25 35.00
N ARG A 295 3.89 7.10 34.55
CA ARG A 295 4.18 8.13 33.54
C ARG A 295 5.10 9.21 34.10
N GLU A 296 4.83 9.67 35.32
CA GLU A 296 5.67 10.64 36.02
C GLU A 296 7.08 10.07 36.27
N GLU A 297 7.18 8.83 36.73
CA GLU A 297 8.46 8.10 36.88
C GLU A 297 9.25 8.05 35.57
N TRP A 298 8.58 7.74 34.46
CA TRP A 298 9.20 7.70 33.13
C TRP A 298 9.71 9.08 32.69
N GLU A 299 8.89 10.12 32.84
CA GLU A 299 9.25 11.49 32.46
C GLU A 299 10.40 12.05 33.33
N ASP A 300 10.39 11.77 34.63
CA ASP A 300 11.46 12.16 35.55
C ASP A 300 12.76 11.42 35.28
N PHE A 301 12.71 10.13 34.94
CA PHE A 301 13.87 9.37 34.50
C PHE A 301 14.52 10.00 33.25
N LEU A 302 13.71 10.31 32.24
CA LEU A 302 14.21 10.94 31.02
C LEU A 302 14.83 12.31 31.32
N LYS A 303 14.16 13.13 32.12
CA LYS A 303 14.61 14.48 32.47
C LYS A 303 15.92 14.47 33.26
N SER A 304 16.03 13.60 34.26
CA SER A 304 17.24 13.47 35.10
C SER A 304 18.47 13.03 34.30
N HIS A 305 18.27 12.22 33.26
CA HIS A 305 19.34 11.75 32.37
C HIS A 305 19.50 12.59 31.09
N ARG A 306 18.78 13.71 30.97
CA ARG A 306 18.78 14.60 29.78
C ARG A 306 18.44 13.87 28.48
N LEU A 307 17.57 12.88 28.57
CA LEU A 307 17.05 12.11 27.46
C LEU A 307 15.75 12.73 26.94
N ARG A 308 15.46 12.51 25.66
CA ARG A 308 14.22 12.95 25.01
C ARG A 308 13.46 11.75 24.48
N TRP A 309 12.17 11.73 24.71
CA TRP A 309 11.24 10.78 24.11
C TRP A 309 10.44 11.47 23.01
N SER A 310 10.59 11.02 21.78
CA SER A 310 9.91 11.64 20.64
C SER A 310 9.66 10.67 19.50
N GLY A 311 8.68 11.02 18.66
CA GLY A 311 8.46 10.32 17.42
C GLY A 311 9.66 10.45 16.49
N VAL A 312 9.94 9.41 15.70
CA VAL A 312 10.92 9.53 14.63
C VAL A 312 10.29 10.39 13.53
N GLY A 313 10.68 11.67 13.43
CA GLY A 313 10.04 12.65 12.54
C GLY A 313 10.01 12.28 11.06
N VAL A 314 9.43 13.15 10.21
CA VAL A 314 9.13 12.96 8.77
C VAL A 314 10.29 12.36 7.93
N VAL A 315 11.55 12.54 8.35
CA VAL A 315 12.74 11.97 7.70
C VAL A 315 12.78 10.43 7.74
N ALA A 316 12.15 9.78 8.72
CA ALA A 316 12.01 8.32 8.79
C ALA A 316 11.14 7.73 7.66
N ALA A 317 10.22 8.53 7.09
CA ALA A 317 9.38 8.11 5.97
C ALA A 317 10.19 7.84 4.68
N ARG A 318 11.41 8.38 4.56
CA ARG A 318 12.30 8.21 3.40
C ARG A 318 13.23 6.99 3.51
N HIS A 319 13.42 6.40 4.70
CA HIS A 319 14.34 5.27 4.94
C HIS A 319 13.62 4.01 5.49
N GLN A 320 12.45 3.67 4.91
CA GLN A 320 11.52 2.66 5.43
C GLN A 320 12.09 1.24 5.61
N SER A 321 13.21 0.88 5.00
CA SER A 321 13.83 -0.45 5.16
C SER A 321 14.51 -0.65 6.53
N GLU A 322 15.05 0.41 7.12
CA GLU A 322 15.84 0.32 8.36
C GLU A 322 14.98 0.46 9.63
N TYR A 323 13.83 1.12 9.52
CA TYR A 323 12.83 1.23 10.60
C TYR A 323 11.98 -0.03 10.76
N ARG A 324 12.21 -1.08 9.96
CA ARG A 324 11.43 -2.32 10.00
C ARG A 324 12.13 -3.41 10.80
N GLY A 325 11.53 -3.82 11.90
CA GLY A 325 11.90 -5.02 12.67
C GLY A 325 10.99 -6.20 12.30
N ILE A 326 11.51 -7.43 12.31
CA ILE A 326 10.68 -8.64 12.23
C ILE A 326 10.74 -9.33 13.60
N VAL A 327 9.58 -9.52 14.22
CA VAL A 327 9.43 -10.26 15.49
C VAL A 327 8.23 -11.18 15.34
N GLY A 328 8.37 -12.47 15.66
CA GLY A 328 7.28 -13.45 15.54
C GLY A 328 6.64 -13.56 14.14
N GLY A 329 7.39 -13.26 13.08
CA GLY A 329 6.90 -13.30 11.69
C GLY A 329 6.14 -12.04 11.22
N ALA A 330 5.87 -11.08 12.11
CA ALA A 330 5.24 -9.80 11.76
C ALA A 330 6.30 -8.72 11.54
N THR A 331 6.04 -7.79 10.62
CA THR A 331 6.92 -6.63 10.40
C THR A 331 6.39 -5.40 11.11
N TYR A 332 7.25 -4.77 11.93
CA TYR A 332 6.93 -3.60 12.73
C TYR A 332 7.73 -2.39 12.28
N THR A 333 7.10 -1.23 12.21
CA THR A 333 7.77 0.05 11.94
C THR A 333 8.01 0.77 13.26
N MET A 334 9.27 1.08 13.57
CA MET A 334 9.63 1.87 14.76
C MET A 334 9.20 3.31 14.56
N ASP A 335 8.35 3.81 15.46
CA ASP A 335 7.74 5.13 15.42
C ASP A 335 8.22 6.05 16.54
N MET A 336 8.80 5.48 17.60
CA MET A 336 9.32 6.20 18.75
C MET A 336 10.81 5.98 18.94
N HIS A 337 11.47 6.96 19.57
CA HIS A 337 12.83 6.79 20.03
C HIS A 337 13.14 7.56 21.32
N ILE A 338 14.08 7.01 22.09
CA ILE A 338 14.79 7.71 23.16
C ILE A 338 16.05 8.32 22.53
N ALA A 339 16.27 9.62 22.68
CA ALA A 339 17.45 10.33 22.19
C ALA A 339 18.20 11.00 23.33
N GLY A 340 19.49 10.72 23.46
CA GLY A 340 20.40 11.43 24.36
C GLY A 340 21.26 12.42 23.58
N SER A 341 22.57 12.15 23.58
CA SER A 341 23.56 12.90 22.82
C SER A 341 23.32 12.83 21.30
N ASN A 342 23.36 13.99 20.63
CA ASN A 342 23.28 14.12 19.17
C ASN A 342 24.64 13.90 18.47
N ALA A 343 25.63 13.33 19.17
CA ALA A 343 26.92 13.05 18.54
C ALA A 343 26.76 12.00 17.44
N HIS A 344 27.38 12.24 16.28
CA HIS A 344 27.54 11.22 15.24
C HIS A 344 28.63 10.19 15.58
N ASP A 345 29.45 10.45 16.59
CA ASP A 345 30.43 9.51 17.13
C ASP A 345 29.72 8.32 17.81
N PRO A 346 29.90 7.08 17.31
CA PRO A 346 29.28 5.88 17.89
C PRO A 346 29.58 5.66 19.37
N LEU A 347 30.70 6.17 19.89
CA LEU A 347 31.06 6.05 21.32
C LEU A 347 30.17 6.92 22.23
N ARG A 348 29.56 7.97 21.67
CA ARG A 348 28.77 8.98 22.39
C ARG A 348 27.35 9.13 21.86
N CYS A 349 27.02 8.48 20.75
CA CYS A 349 25.70 8.51 20.16
C CYS A 349 24.75 7.66 21.00
N PHE A 350 23.61 8.23 21.37
CA PHE A 350 22.57 7.51 22.12
C PHE A 350 21.21 7.66 21.47
N ARG A 351 20.74 6.57 20.86
CA ARG A 351 19.39 6.38 20.33
C ARG A 351 18.90 4.96 20.56
N ILE A 352 17.68 4.84 21.07
CA ILE A 352 16.94 3.57 21.18
C ILE A 352 15.65 3.72 20.40
N TYR A 353 15.50 2.99 19.31
CA TYR A 353 14.33 3.01 18.45
C TYR A 353 13.39 1.86 18.84
N CYS A 354 12.12 2.18 19.04
CA CYS A 354 11.14 1.23 19.53
C CYS A 354 9.73 1.48 18.97
N PHE A 355 8.88 0.48 19.18
CA PHE A 355 7.46 0.48 18.82
C PHE A 355 6.66 -0.18 19.96
N ALA A 356 5.49 0.37 20.27
CA ALA A 356 4.56 -0.22 21.24
C ALA A 356 3.60 -1.20 20.53
N ASP A 357 3.75 -2.49 20.81
CA ASP A 357 2.90 -3.55 20.27
C ASP A 357 1.64 -3.71 21.14
N GLU A 358 0.64 -2.88 20.88
CA GLU A 358 -0.61 -2.84 21.65
C GLU A 358 -1.31 -4.19 21.78
N PRO A 359 -1.49 -5.00 20.70
CA PRO A 359 -2.16 -6.29 20.80
C PRO A 359 -1.50 -7.27 21.75
N ASN A 360 -0.18 -7.19 21.93
CA ASN A 360 0.60 -8.09 22.77
C ASN A 360 1.10 -7.43 24.07
N GLN A 361 0.73 -6.17 24.31
CA GLN A 361 1.13 -5.36 25.48
C GLN A 361 2.64 -5.45 25.77
N ARG A 362 3.46 -5.12 24.77
CA ARG A 362 4.93 -5.14 24.89
C ARG A 362 5.58 -4.03 24.08
N VAL A 363 6.83 -3.75 24.38
CA VAL A 363 7.67 -2.82 23.63
C VAL A 363 8.65 -3.60 22.77
N ILE A 364 8.68 -3.32 21.47
CA ILE A 364 9.66 -3.89 20.55
C ILE A 364 10.78 -2.87 20.37
N VAL A 365 11.99 -3.20 20.81
CA VAL A 365 13.18 -2.38 20.56
C VAL A 365 13.89 -2.92 19.34
N GLY A 366 13.94 -2.13 18.28
CA GLY A 366 14.41 -2.59 16.98
C GLY A 366 15.78 -2.06 16.57
N HIS A 367 16.29 -0.99 17.19
CA HIS A 367 17.66 -0.53 16.99
C HIS A 367 18.20 0.22 18.21
N LEU A 368 19.47 -0.01 18.54
CA LEU A 368 20.21 0.65 19.62
C LEU A 368 21.73 0.37 19.49
N PRO A 369 22.61 1.13 20.15
CA PRO A 369 22.38 2.43 20.80
C PRO A 369 22.66 3.62 19.88
N THR A 370 22.93 3.39 18.59
CA THR A 370 23.41 4.41 17.66
C THR A 370 22.28 4.95 16.79
N HIS A 371 22.61 5.93 15.95
CA HIS A 371 21.78 6.27 14.79
C HIS A 371 21.59 5.08 13.86
N LEU A 372 20.41 4.99 13.24
CA LEU A 372 20.25 4.21 12.01
C LEU A 372 21.12 4.86 10.93
N THR A 373 21.91 4.07 10.23
CA THR A 373 22.78 4.51 9.14
C THR A 373 21.94 4.89 7.93
N ASN A 374 21.61 6.17 7.76
CA ASN A 374 21.14 6.65 6.48
C ASN A 374 22.23 6.36 5.43
N GLY A 375 22.04 5.34 4.59
CA GLY A 375 22.93 5.03 3.47
C GLY A 375 22.96 6.16 2.45
N LEU A 376 23.74 7.20 2.75
CA LEU A 376 24.23 8.25 1.86
C LEU A 376 25.67 8.55 2.29
N THR A 377 26.55 7.61 2.03
CA THR A 377 27.98 7.86 1.76
C THR A 377 28.35 7.17 0.48
#